data_AF-A0A4Y2FDP7-F1
#
_entry.id   AF-A0A4Y2FDP7-F1
#
_cell.length_a   1.000
_cell.length_b   1.000
_cell.length_c   1.000
_cell.angle_alpha   90.00
_cell.angle_beta   90.00
_cell.angle_gamma   90.00
#
_symmetry.space_group_name_H-M   'P 1'
#
loop_
_entity.id
_entity.type
_entity.pdbx_description
1 polymer ?
#
loop_
_entity_poly.entity_id
_entity_poly.type
_entity_poly.pdbx_seq_one_letter_code
_entity_poly.pdbx_strand_id
1 'polypeptide(L)'
;MPKRKRGITGDAASRREAIRKRERRVVETEEERSRRLSTIAQHGQDRRAEETEEQRNSRLSDMAQRGQERRAEETEEQRNSRLAVMGQGSQQRRAEETEEQRNSRLVIMAQRGQERRAEGTNEQRNSRLSAMLQENAV
;
A
#
# COMPACT_ATOMS: atom_id res chain seq x y z
N MET A 1 -2.24 -0.30 43.72
CA MET A 1 -2.20 -1.56 42.94
C MET A 1 -0.82 -1.72 42.30
N PRO A 2 -0.07 -2.80 42.57
CA PRO A 2 1.28 -2.96 42.03
C PRO A 2 1.26 -3.37 40.55
N LYS A 3 2.00 -2.64 39.71
CA LYS A 3 2.19 -2.93 38.28
C LYS A 3 2.95 -4.25 38.13
N ARG A 4 2.30 -5.28 37.58
CA ARG A 4 2.97 -6.54 37.23
C ARG A 4 3.94 -6.28 36.07
N LYS A 5 5.25 -6.25 36.36
CA LYS A 5 6.30 -6.26 35.35
C LYS A 5 6.17 -7.57 34.57
N ARG A 6 5.73 -7.50 33.31
CA ARG A 6 5.69 -8.64 32.40
C ARG A 6 7.15 -8.96 32.06
N GLY A 7 7.67 -10.03 32.67
CA GLY A 7 9.09 -10.37 32.67
C GLY A 7 9.65 -10.60 31.28
N ILE A 8 10.91 -10.19 31.10
CA ILE A 8 11.75 -10.37 29.91
C ILE A 8 12.30 -11.82 29.83
N THR A 9 11.62 -12.78 30.46
CA THR A 9 11.97 -14.21 30.39
C THR A 9 11.28 -14.83 29.19
N GLY A 10 11.75 -14.48 27.99
CA GLY A 10 11.45 -15.28 26.80
C GLY A 10 12.02 -16.68 27.02
N ASP A 11 11.15 -17.67 27.11
CA ASP A 11 11.45 -19.07 27.37
C ASP A 11 12.73 -19.52 26.62
N ALA A 12 13.68 -20.08 27.38
CA ALA A 12 14.97 -20.50 26.84
C ALA A 12 14.80 -21.54 25.72
N ALA A 13 13.77 -22.38 25.79
CA ALA A 13 13.45 -23.34 24.73
C ALA A 13 12.95 -22.64 23.45
N SER A 14 12.03 -21.67 23.58
CA SER A 14 11.56 -20.84 22.46
C SER A 14 12.70 -20.10 21.75
N ARG A 15 13.68 -19.55 22.50
CA ARG A 15 14.87 -18.92 21.92
C ARG A 15 15.74 -19.92 21.16
N ARG A 16 15.99 -21.10 21.73
CA ARG A 16 16.75 -22.18 21.05
C ARG A 16 16.05 -22.65 19.78
N GLU A 17 14.72 -22.74 19.78
CA GLU A 17 13.96 -23.12 18.60
C GLU A 17 14.01 -22.05 17.50
N ALA A 18 13.93 -20.76 17.85
CA ALA A 18 14.06 -19.66 16.90
C ALA A 18 15.44 -19.66 16.22
N ILE A 19 16.52 -19.91 16.98
CA ILE A 19 17.88 -20.04 16.46
C ILE A 19 17.95 -21.22 15.47
N ARG A 20 17.49 -22.41 15.86
CA ARG A 20 17.48 -23.60 14.97
C ARG A 20 16.65 -23.38 13.70
N LYS A 21 15.52 -22.66 13.79
CA LYS A 21 14.73 -22.29 12.60
C LYS A 21 15.48 -21.33 11.69
N ARG A 22 16.25 -20.39 12.25
CA ARG A 22 17.08 -19.46 11.48
C ARG A 22 18.24 -20.17 10.81
N GLU A 23 18.99 -21.00 11.54
CA GLU A 23 20.11 -21.77 11.00
C GLU A 23 19.68 -22.65 9.81
N ARG A 24 18.56 -23.37 9.94
CA ARG A 24 17.98 -24.13 8.82
C ARG A 24 17.68 -23.28 7.58
N ARG A 25 17.28 -22.01 7.75
CA ARG A 25 17.02 -21.08 6.64
C ARG A 25 18.30 -20.43 6.08
N VAL A 26 19.42 -20.47 6.81
CA VAL A 26 20.70 -19.96 6.29
C VAL A 26 21.35 -20.99 5.37
N VAL A 27 21.19 -22.27 5.68
CA VAL A 27 21.77 -23.38 4.92
C VAL A 27 20.85 -23.98 3.87
N GLU A 28 19.61 -23.49 3.74
CA GLU A 28 18.65 -24.01 2.74
C GLU A 28 19.14 -23.74 1.32
N THR A 29 18.99 -24.73 0.44
CA THR A 29 19.20 -24.54 -0.99
C THR A 29 18.09 -23.66 -1.58
N GLU A 30 18.32 -23.05 -2.75
CA GLU A 30 17.28 -22.22 -3.39
C GLU A 30 16.02 -23.03 -3.73
N GLU A 31 16.15 -24.33 -4.05
CA GLU A 31 15.01 -25.21 -4.27
C GLU A 31 14.21 -25.46 -2.99
N GLU A 32 14.88 -25.75 -1.87
CA GLU A 32 14.22 -25.94 -0.58
C GLU A 32 13.55 -24.65 -0.11
N ARG A 33 14.22 -23.50 -0.29
CA ARG A 33 13.66 -22.18 -0.02
C ARG A 33 12.41 -21.93 -0.86
N SER A 34 12.48 -22.21 -2.16
CA SER A 34 11.38 -22.03 -3.10
C SER A 34 10.18 -22.90 -2.72
N ARG A 35 10.39 -24.19 -2.43
CA ARG A 35 9.33 -25.10 -1.94
C ARG A 35 8.70 -24.59 -0.66
N ARG A 36 9.51 -24.19 0.33
CA ARG A 36 9.03 -23.65 1.62
C ARG A 36 8.20 -22.38 1.43
N LEU A 37 8.66 -21.43 0.62
CA LEU A 37 7.93 -20.20 0.32
C LEU A 37 6.65 -20.48 -0.45
N SER A 38 6.67 -21.43 -1.38
CA SER A 38 5.47 -21.88 -2.12
C SER A 38 4.41 -22.44 -1.18
N THR A 39 4.78 -23.31 -0.23
CA THR A 39 3.84 -23.86 0.75
C THR A 39 3.24 -22.76 1.64
N ILE A 40 4.05 -21.78 2.07
CA ILE A 40 3.56 -20.65 2.88
C ILE A 40 2.61 -19.77 2.06
N ALA A 41 2.93 -19.52 0.79
CA ALA A 41 2.09 -18.73 -0.11
C ALA A 41 0.73 -19.42 -0.34
N GLN A 42 0.74 -20.73 -0.62
CA GLN A 42 -0.48 -21.52 -0.82
C GLN A 42 -1.37 -21.48 0.43
N HIS A 43 -0.83 -21.81 1.61
CA HIS A 43 -1.61 -21.74 2.85
C HIS A 43 -2.13 -20.31 3.10
N GLY A 44 -1.36 -19.28 2.76
CA GLY A 44 -1.80 -17.90 2.85
C GLY A 44 -2.96 -17.57 1.92
N GLN A 45 -3.02 -18.17 0.73
CA GLN A 45 -4.13 -18.04 -0.21
C GLN A 45 -5.37 -18.79 0.30
N ASP A 46 -5.20 -20.04 0.73
CA ASP A 46 -6.30 -20.87 1.24
C ASP A 46 -6.99 -20.18 2.42
N ARG A 47 -6.20 -19.67 3.37
CA ARG A 47 -6.74 -18.92 4.53
C ARG A 47 -7.52 -17.67 4.10
N ARG A 48 -7.05 -16.96 3.07
CA ARG A 48 -7.76 -15.77 2.55
C ARG A 48 -9.03 -16.12 1.79
N ALA A 49 -9.07 -17.28 1.15
CA ALA A 49 -10.27 -17.77 0.45
C ALA A 49 -11.38 -18.15 1.43
N GLU A 50 -11.00 -18.58 2.65
CA GLU A 50 -11.91 -18.95 3.73
C GLU A 50 -12.31 -17.77 4.65
N GLU A 51 -11.76 -16.56 4.44
CA GLU A 51 -12.09 -15.40 5.26
C GLU A 51 -13.56 -14.99 5.10
N THR A 52 -14.23 -14.73 6.23
CA THR A 52 -15.51 -14.02 6.20
C THR A 52 -15.31 -12.55 5.82
N GLU A 53 -16.36 -11.88 5.35
CA GLU A 53 -16.30 -10.44 5.02
C GLU A 53 -15.85 -9.59 6.21
N GLU A 54 -16.27 -9.92 7.45
CA GLU A 54 -15.82 -9.22 8.64
C GLU A 54 -14.32 -9.40 8.90
N GLN A 55 -13.82 -10.63 8.79
CA GLN A 55 -12.39 -10.94 8.94
C GLN A 55 -11.56 -10.24 7.87
N ARG A 56 -12.03 -10.25 6.62
CA ARG A 56 -11.40 -9.57 5.50
C ARG A 56 -11.34 -8.05 5.73
N ASN A 57 -12.45 -7.45 6.16
CA ASN A 57 -12.52 -6.02 6.44
C ASN A 57 -11.62 -5.62 7.60
N SER A 58 -11.60 -6.40 8.68
CA SER A 58 -10.67 -6.18 9.80
C SER A 58 -9.21 -6.26 9.33
N ARG A 59 -8.84 -7.30 8.57
CA ARG A 59 -7.48 -7.45 8.01
C ARG A 59 -7.10 -6.28 7.09
N LEU A 60 -8.00 -5.84 6.22
CA LEU A 60 -7.76 -4.71 5.32
C LEU A 60 -7.62 -3.40 6.09
N SER A 61 -8.42 -3.20 7.15
CA SER A 61 -8.33 -2.04 8.04
C SER A 61 -6.97 -1.99 8.74
N ASP A 62 -6.52 -3.11 9.33
CA ASP A 62 -5.21 -3.22 9.98
C ASP A 62 -4.06 -2.94 9.00
N MET A 63 -4.16 -3.45 7.76
CA MET A 63 -3.19 -3.19 6.70
C MET A 63 -3.17 -1.72 6.28
N ALA A 64 -4.33 -1.08 6.19
CA ALA A 64 -4.45 0.34 5.87
C ALA A 64 -3.85 1.19 6.99
N GLN A 65 -4.16 0.91 8.25
CA GLN A 65 -3.62 1.60 9.41
C GLN A 65 -2.08 1.52 9.44
N ARG A 66 -1.51 0.31 9.38
CA ARG A 66 -0.05 0.13 9.31
C ARG A 66 0.57 0.82 8.10
N GLY A 67 -0.15 0.89 6.99
CA GLY A 67 0.25 1.63 5.80
C GLY A 67 0.34 3.14 6.05
N GLN A 68 -0.59 3.70 6.82
CA GLN A 68 -0.55 5.12 7.21
C GLN A 68 0.56 5.39 8.24
N GLU A 69 0.71 4.53 9.25
CA GLU A 69 1.79 4.66 10.24
C GLU A 69 3.16 4.67 9.55
N ARG A 70 3.42 3.74 8.63
CA ARG A 70 4.67 3.73 7.85
C ARG A 70 4.87 5.00 7.02
N ARG A 71 3.81 5.56 6.43
CA ARG A 71 3.90 6.81 5.65
C ARG A 71 4.14 8.03 6.54
N ALA A 72 3.60 8.04 7.75
CA ALA A 72 3.82 9.12 8.71
C ALA A 72 5.26 9.14 9.22
N GLU A 73 5.93 7.99 9.25
CA GLU A 73 7.34 7.83 9.65
C GLU A 73 8.33 7.97 8.49
N GLU A 74 7.88 8.22 7.26
CA GLU A 74 8.77 8.40 6.10
C GLU A 74 9.60 9.68 6.22
N THR A 75 10.90 9.55 5.95
CA THR A 75 11.75 10.70 5.65
C THR A 75 11.39 11.31 4.28
N GLU A 76 11.73 12.57 4.05
CA GLU A 76 11.50 13.23 2.75
C GLU A 76 12.18 12.48 1.58
N GLU A 77 13.37 11.91 1.78
CA GLU A 77 14.04 11.10 0.76
C GLU A 77 13.28 9.82 0.43
N GLN A 78 12.80 9.10 1.47
CA GLN A 78 11.98 7.89 1.29
C GLN A 78 10.66 8.21 0.60
N ARG A 79 10.02 9.31 0.99
CA ARG A 79 8.78 9.80 0.37
C ARG A 79 9.00 10.13 -1.10
N ASN A 80 10.05 10.87 -1.43
CA ASN A 80 10.39 11.25 -2.80
C ASN A 80 10.71 10.03 -3.66
N SER A 81 11.49 9.08 -3.13
CA SER A 81 11.76 7.80 -3.80
C SER A 81 10.48 7.01 -4.08
N ARG A 82 9.60 6.88 -3.09
CA ARG A 82 8.29 6.21 -3.25
C ARG A 82 7.41 6.90 -4.29
N LEU A 83 7.33 8.24 -4.28
CA LEU A 83 6.58 9.01 -5.27
C LEU A 83 7.15 8.83 -6.68
N ALA A 84 8.47 8.80 -6.83
CA ALA A 84 9.13 8.55 -8.12
C ALA A 84 8.80 7.17 -8.67
N VAL A 85 8.91 6.10 -7.85
CA VAL A 85 8.57 4.73 -8.24
C VAL A 85 7.08 4.61 -8.64
N MET A 86 6.17 5.22 -7.88
CA MET A 86 4.75 5.23 -8.23
C MET A 86 4.47 5.99 -9.53
N GLY A 87 5.17 7.12 -9.75
CA GLY A 87 5.08 7.92 -10.96
C GLY A 87 5.52 7.14 -12.20
N GLN A 88 6.69 6.50 -12.13
CA GLN A 88 7.22 5.63 -13.19
C GLN A 88 6.26 4.47 -13.48
N GLY A 89 5.79 3.76 -12.46
CA GLY A 89 4.83 2.67 -12.65
C GLY A 89 3.50 3.14 -13.27
N SER A 90 3.05 4.36 -12.95
CA SER A 90 1.87 4.94 -13.60
C SER A 90 2.13 5.31 -15.07
N GLN A 91 3.33 5.76 -15.41
CA GLN A 91 3.68 6.06 -16.80
C GLN A 91 3.78 4.77 -17.61
N GLN A 92 4.41 3.73 -17.08
CA GLN A 92 4.49 2.43 -17.72
C GLN A 92 3.10 1.85 -17.99
N ARG A 93 2.22 1.84 -16.97
CA ARG A 93 0.83 1.38 -17.16
C ARG A 93 0.09 2.15 -18.24
N ARG A 94 0.31 3.47 -18.35
CA ARG A 94 -0.30 4.31 -19.41
C ARG A 94 0.28 4.03 -20.79
N ALA A 95 1.55 3.67 -20.87
CA ALA A 95 2.19 3.29 -22.13
C ALA A 95 1.69 1.93 -22.65
N GLU A 96 1.27 1.06 -21.74
CA GLU A 96 0.70 -0.26 -22.02
C GLU A 96 -0.84 -0.25 -22.16
N GLU A 97 -1.50 0.91 -22.02
CA GLU A 97 -2.97 1.03 -22.18
C GLU A 97 -3.39 0.75 -23.63
N THR A 98 -4.47 -0.03 -23.81
CA THR A 98 -5.17 -0.08 -25.10
C THR A 98 -5.93 1.23 -25.35
N GLU A 99 -6.27 1.53 -26.61
CA GLU A 99 -7.05 2.73 -26.95
C GLU A 99 -8.41 2.76 -26.23
N GLU A 100 -9.08 1.61 -26.07
CA GLU A 100 -10.34 1.52 -25.31
C GLU A 100 -10.15 1.85 -23.82
N GLN A 101 -9.09 1.34 -23.20
CA GLN A 101 -8.75 1.63 -21.80
C GLN A 101 -8.41 3.11 -21.62
N ARG A 102 -7.63 3.68 -22.55
CA ARG A 102 -7.29 5.10 -22.56
C ARG A 102 -8.52 5.98 -22.68
N ASN A 103 -9.41 5.67 -23.63
CA ASN A 103 -10.65 6.41 -23.83
C ASN A 103 -11.56 6.33 -22.60
N SER A 104 -11.74 5.13 -22.04
CA SER A 104 -12.51 4.94 -20.80
C SER A 104 -11.94 5.77 -19.64
N ARG A 105 -10.61 5.76 -19.47
CA ARG A 105 -9.94 6.58 -18.44
C ARG A 105 -10.15 8.08 -18.67
N LEU A 106 -10.04 8.56 -19.89
CA LEU A 106 -10.25 9.98 -20.23
C LEU A 106 -11.68 10.42 -19.96
N VAL A 107 -12.68 9.60 -20.32
CA VAL A 107 -14.10 9.86 -20.02
C VAL A 107 -14.32 9.97 -18.52
N ILE A 108 -13.81 9.02 -17.72
CA ILE A 108 -13.94 9.05 -16.25
C ILE A 108 -13.27 10.30 -15.66
N MET A 109 -12.09 10.69 -16.16
CA MET A 109 -11.40 11.89 -15.69
C MET A 109 -12.17 13.17 -16.04
N ALA A 110 -12.73 13.26 -17.24
CA ALA A 110 -13.55 14.38 -17.68
C ALA A 110 -14.80 14.50 -16.80
N GLN A 111 -15.52 13.39 -16.58
CA GLN A 111 -16.71 13.35 -15.72
C GLN A 111 -16.39 13.80 -14.29
N ARG A 112 -15.38 13.20 -13.64
CA ARG A 112 -14.94 13.60 -12.29
C ARG A 112 -14.51 15.07 -12.24
N GLY A 113 -13.94 15.58 -13.33
CA GLY A 113 -13.59 16.99 -13.48
C GLY A 113 -14.82 17.89 -13.47
N GLN A 114 -15.90 17.50 -14.15
CA GLN A 114 -17.17 18.23 -14.13
C GLN A 114 -17.83 18.18 -12.76
N GLU A 115 -17.91 17.00 -12.14
CA GLU A 115 -18.47 16.81 -10.79
C GLU A 115 -17.77 17.72 -9.76
N ARG A 116 -16.42 17.73 -9.74
CA ARG A 116 -15.64 18.63 -8.87
C ARG A 116 -15.81 20.13 -9.16
N ARG A 117 -16.28 20.52 -10.34
CA ARG A 117 -16.61 21.91 -10.66
C ARG A 117 -18.02 22.26 -10.22
N ALA A 118 -18.95 21.31 -10.35
CA ALA A 118 -20.34 21.47 -9.93
C ALA A 118 -20.47 21.51 -8.39
N GLU A 119 -19.71 20.68 -7.68
CA GLU A 119 -19.71 20.62 -6.20
C GLU A 119 -18.84 21.70 -5.54
N GLY A 120 -18.06 22.45 -6.32
CA GLY A 120 -17.11 23.43 -5.79
C GLY A 120 -17.81 24.68 -5.23
N THR A 121 -17.21 25.29 -4.20
CA THR A 121 -17.72 26.55 -3.65
C THR A 121 -17.49 27.74 -4.59
N ASN A 122 -18.24 28.83 -4.43
CA ASN A 122 -18.03 30.06 -5.21
C ASN A 122 -16.61 30.62 -5.05
N GLU A 123 -16.02 30.51 -3.86
CA GLU A 123 -14.65 30.94 -3.60
C GLU A 123 -13.63 30.07 -4.36
N GLN A 124 -13.82 28.76 -4.38
CA GLN A 124 -12.99 27.85 -5.19
C GLN A 124 -13.16 28.13 -6.68
N ARG A 125 -14.37 28.44 -7.14
CA ARG A 125 -14.65 28.81 -8.53
C ARG A 125 -13.95 30.11 -8.91
N ASN A 126 -14.05 31.14 -8.07
CA ASN A 126 -13.40 32.43 -8.30
C ASN A 126 -11.87 32.32 -8.29
N SER A 127 -11.31 31.53 -7.36
CA SER A 127 -9.87 31.27 -7.32
C SER A 127 -9.38 30.56 -8.59
N ARG A 128 -10.13 29.56 -9.08
CA ARG A 128 -9.83 28.86 -10.35
C ARG A 128 -9.91 29.81 -11.56
N LEU A 129 -10.95 30.65 -11.63
CA LEU A 129 -11.11 31.61 -12.72
C LEU A 129 -10.00 32.67 -12.71
N SER A 130 -9.63 33.16 -11.52
CA SER A 130 -8.51 34.09 -11.34
C SER A 130 -7.18 33.48 -11.80
N ALA A 131 -6.90 32.22 -11.41
CA ALA A 131 -5.70 31.51 -11.84
C ALA A 131 -5.64 31.35 -13.37
N MET A 132 -6.76 30.98 -14.02
CA MET A 132 -6.81 30.89 -15.48
C MET A 132 -6.61 32.25 -16.17
N LEU A 133 -7.12 33.34 -15.60
CA LEU A 133 -6.89 34.69 -16.14
C LEU A 133 -5.42 35.10 -16.00
N GLN A 134 -4.75 34.73 -14.91
CA GLN A 134 -3.32 34.98 -14.71
C GLN A 134 -2.45 34.16 -15.67
N GLU A 135 -2.77 32.87 -15.90
CA GLU A 135 -2.03 32.01 -16.84
C GLU A 135 -2.14 32.48 -18.30
N ASN A 136 -3.25 33.13 -18.68
CA ASN A 136 -3.45 33.65 -20.04
C ASN A 136 -2.93 35.09 -20.25
N ALA A 137 -2.39 35.72 -19.19
CA ALA A 137 -1.88 37.10 -19.24
C ALA A 137 -0.34 37.19 -19.40
N VAL A 138 0.32 36.05 -19.66
CA VAL A 138 1.76 35.92 -19.97
C VAL A 138 1.92 35.46 -21.41
#